data_AF-A0A3C1LEH6-F1
#
_entry.id   AF-A0A3C1LEH6-F1
#
_cell.length_a   1.000
_cell.length_b   1.000
_cell.length_c   1.000
_cell.angle_alpha   90.00
_cell.angle_beta   90.00
_cell.angle_gamma   90.00
#
_symmetry.space_group_name_H-M   'P 1'
#
loop_
_entity.id
_entity.type
_entity.pdbx_description
1 polymer ?
#
loop_
_entity_poly.entity_id
_entity_poly.type
_entity_poly.pdbx_seq_one_letter_code
_entity_poly.pdbx_strand_id
1 'polypeptide(L)'
;MRSLLFSALLCIATNAMSQINMGGYYSTYDNTVTNYSETRFNGTKPGALKCNFHFWLPQQNRLVLELWHVNQLYHLPNVDSLVQVTAKALYQLSDSLKADGVVRRFDVILNGDKPIIRVVEHKHLPKQYTFVKGDLAQLKMDQDTIRIQFTAGTGLQVKYMDNSGATYKQQLYPGYVMLLVNNVADIQQLPETAVQQCVTRVQQDVKPITKNWSSNAFASYNMKTGQIIAPYKAKYIFSGREQKTLAPNVYVGMQAVRGSFATSVALGYRLGYGNESIKKQYVYAMWEPMFFFSRDASN
;
A
#
# COMPACT_ATOMS: atom_id res chain seq x y z
N MET A 1 -11.10 55.03 -22.46
CA MET A 1 -9.91 54.28 -22.00
C MET A 1 -10.40 52.95 -21.44
N ARG A 2 -10.45 51.86 -22.22
CA ARG A 2 -9.49 50.72 -22.18
C ARG A 2 -9.11 50.34 -20.74
N SER A 3 -9.84 49.39 -20.15
CA SER A 3 -9.51 47.95 -20.06
C SER A 3 -8.53 47.64 -18.93
N LEU A 4 -8.94 46.78 -18.00
CA LEU A 4 -8.22 45.57 -17.60
C LEU A 4 -9.07 44.79 -16.59
N LEU A 5 -9.88 43.88 -17.13
CA LEU A 5 -10.35 42.68 -16.45
C LEU A 5 -9.13 41.80 -16.15
N PHE A 6 -8.84 41.54 -14.89
CA PHE A 6 -7.92 40.47 -14.49
C PHE A 6 -8.74 39.32 -13.89
N SER A 7 -9.16 38.40 -14.76
CA SER A 7 -9.60 37.07 -14.37
C SER A 7 -8.37 36.22 -14.08
N ALA A 8 -8.04 36.03 -12.82
CA ALA A 8 -7.09 34.99 -12.41
C ALA A 8 -7.85 33.66 -12.26
N LEU A 9 -7.84 32.87 -13.33
CA LEU A 9 -8.23 31.47 -13.29
C LEU A 9 -7.17 30.71 -12.48
N LEU A 10 -7.45 30.44 -11.20
CA LEU A 10 -6.60 29.58 -10.39
C LEU A 10 -6.90 28.13 -10.77
N CYS A 11 -6.08 27.58 -11.68
CA CYS A 11 -6.00 26.15 -11.92
C CYS A 11 -5.55 25.46 -10.63
N ILE A 12 -6.50 24.90 -9.88
CA ILE A 12 -6.20 23.91 -8.85
C ILE A 12 -5.81 22.62 -9.60
N ALA A 13 -4.52 22.48 -9.88
CA ALA A 13 -3.96 21.17 -10.19
C ALA A 13 -4.01 20.35 -8.90
N THR A 14 -5.13 19.64 -8.68
CA THR A 14 -5.16 18.55 -7.73
C THR A 14 -4.17 17.50 -8.22
N ASN A 15 -2.99 17.46 -7.61
CA ASN A 15 -2.17 16.25 -7.61
C ASN A 15 -3.05 15.17 -6.98
N ALA A 16 -3.68 14.36 -7.83
CA ALA A 16 -4.36 13.14 -7.43
C ALA A 16 -3.27 12.18 -6.93
N MET A 17 -2.90 12.37 -5.66
CA MET A 17 -2.16 11.40 -4.90
C MET A 17 -3.10 10.20 -4.80
N SER A 18 -2.86 9.19 -5.64
CA SER A 18 -3.66 7.97 -5.64
C SER A 18 -3.41 7.26 -4.31
N GLN A 19 -4.26 7.56 -3.33
CA GLN A 19 -4.44 6.66 -2.21
C GLN A 19 -4.78 5.31 -2.81
N ILE A 20 -3.95 4.31 -2.50
CA ILE A 20 -4.24 2.93 -2.83
C ILE A 20 -5.49 2.59 -2.02
N ASN A 21 -6.66 2.73 -2.65
CA ASN A 21 -7.94 2.47 -2.00
C ASN A 21 -8.08 0.96 -1.85
N MET A 22 -7.60 0.44 -0.72
CA MET A 22 -7.70 -0.97 -0.34
C MET A 22 -9.02 -1.21 0.42
N GLY A 23 -10.15 -0.74 -0.12
CA GLY A 23 -11.43 -0.66 0.58
C GLY A 23 -11.93 -2.00 1.16
N GLY A 24 -11.78 -3.11 0.44
CA GLY A 24 -12.13 -4.45 0.95
C GLY A 24 -11.19 -4.98 2.04
N TYR A 25 -9.94 -4.51 2.09
CA TYR A 25 -8.84 -5.19 2.79
C TYR A 25 -8.86 -5.01 4.30
N TYR A 26 -9.24 -3.82 4.77
CA TYR A 26 -9.19 -3.48 6.20
C TYR A 26 -10.40 -4.01 6.99
N SER A 27 -11.52 -4.33 6.32
CA SER A 27 -12.78 -4.68 7.01
C SER A 27 -12.73 -5.98 7.83
N THR A 28 -11.92 -6.96 7.42
CA THR A 28 -11.80 -8.28 8.10
C THR A 28 -10.92 -8.31 9.35
N TYR A 29 -10.22 -7.22 9.67
CA TYR A 29 -9.19 -7.22 10.72
C TYR A 29 -9.68 -6.66 12.07
N ASP A 30 -10.99 -6.56 12.25
CA ASP A 30 -11.63 -6.08 13.48
C ASP A 30 -11.68 -7.16 14.57
N ASN A 31 -11.45 -6.74 15.81
CA ASN A 31 -10.98 -7.57 16.92
C ASN A 31 -12.11 -8.36 17.62
N THR A 32 -12.47 -9.55 17.11
CA THR A 32 -12.99 -10.66 17.94
C THR A 32 -12.63 -12.00 17.28
N VAL A 33 -11.48 -12.57 17.63
CA VAL A 33 -11.02 -13.86 17.10
C VAL A 33 -11.67 -15.00 17.90
N THR A 34 -12.70 -15.65 17.34
CA THR A 34 -13.31 -16.86 17.93
C THR A 34 -13.34 -18.08 17.00
N ASN A 35 -12.94 -17.95 15.72
CA ASN A 35 -13.00 -19.03 14.74
C ASN A 35 -11.59 -19.46 14.25
N TYR A 36 -11.35 -20.77 14.18
CA TYR A 36 -10.11 -21.39 13.70
C TYR A 36 -9.71 -20.94 12.29
N SER A 37 -10.68 -20.69 11.40
CA SER A 37 -10.42 -20.14 10.07
C SER A 37 -9.77 -18.76 10.14
N GLU A 38 -10.24 -17.88 11.03
CA GLU A 38 -9.70 -16.54 11.19
C GLU A 38 -8.29 -16.59 11.77
N THR A 39 -8.02 -17.45 12.74
CA THR A 39 -6.67 -17.65 13.29
C THR A 39 -5.68 -18.12 12.22
N ARG A 40 -6.11 -18.98 11.30
CA ARG A 40 -5.24 -19.54 10.26
C ARG A 40 -4.83 -18.51 9.20
N PHE A 41 -5.75 -17.63 8.80
CA PHE A 41 -5.55 -16.72 7.66
C PHE A 41 -5.33 -15.25 8.05
N ASN A 42 -5.70 -14.81 9.26
CA ASN A 42 -5.51 -13.42 9.72
C ASN A 42 -4.20 -13.19 10.49
N GLY A 43 -3.20 -14.07 10.35
CA GLY A 43 -1.97 -14.01 11.16
C GLY A 43 -1.17 -12.70 11.05
N THR A 44 -1.22 -12.00 9.91
CA THR A 44 -0.58 -10.68 9.77
C THR A 44 -1.46 -9.78 8.91
N LYS A 45 -1.65 -8.52 9.31
CA LYS A 45 -2.36 -7.52 8.50
C LYS A 45 -1.47 -7.08 7.32
N PRO A 46 -2.01 -6.83 6.11
CA PRO A 46 -1.27 -6.22 5.02
C PRO A 46 -0.57 -4.92 5.47
N GLY A 47 0.66 -4.72 5.01
CA GLY A 47 1.52 -3.59 5.35
C GLY A 47 2.13 -3.66 6.75
N ALA A 48 1.80 -4.67 7.57
CA ALA A 48 2.32 -4.80 8.92
C ALA A 48 3.76 -5.35 8.95
N LEU A 49 4.19 -6.04 7.90
CA LEU A 49 5.56 -6.52 7.79
C LEU A 49 6.55 -5.34 7.62
N LYS A 50 7.81 -5.59 8.00
CA LYS A 50 8.84 -4.55 8.06
C LYS A 50 9.34 -4.12 6.69
N CYS A 51 9.33 -5.05 5.73
CA CYS A 51 9.78 -4.81 4.37
C CYS A 51 8.58 -4.91 3.42
N ASN A 52 8.26 -3.83 2.71
CA ASN A 52 7.13 -3.80 1.78
C ASN A 52 7.58 -3.19 0.45
N PHE A 53 7.40 -3.93 -0.63
CA PHE A 53 7.76 -3.52 -1.98
C PHE A 53 6.51 -3.53 -2.86
N HIS A 54 6.17 -2.38 -3.44
CA HIS A 54 5.00 -2.22 -4.29
C HIS A 54 5.44 -2.08 -5.74
N PHE A 55 4.72 -2.74 -6.65
CA PHE A 55 5.02 -2.74 -8.07
C PHE A 55 3.75 -2.46 -8.85
N TRP A 56 3.81 -1.45 -9.71
CA TRP A 56 2.77 -1.15 -10.69
C TRP A 56 3.16 -1.89 -11.96
N LEU A 57 2.41 -2.94 -12.26
CA LEU A 57 2.59 -3.78 -13.44
C LEU A 57 1.92 -3.13 -14.66
N PRO A 58 2.21 -3.60 -15.88
CA PRO A 58 1.39 -3.31 -17.04
C PRO A 58 -0.10 -3.66 -16.80
N GLN A 59 -1.00 -3.07 -17.59
CA GLN A 59 -2.46 -3.31 -17.51
C GLN A 59 -3.12 -2.92 -16.18
N GLN A 60 -2.50 -2.01 -15.43
CA GLN A 60 -3.01 -1.49 -14.14
C GLN A 60 -3.09 -2.52 -13.00
N ASN A 61 -2.51 -3.71 -13.19
CA ASN A 61 -2.31 -4.69 -12.13
C ASN A 61 -1.23 -4.20 -11.15
N ARG A 62 -1.31 -4.65 -9.90
CA ARG A 62 -0.30 -4.31 -8.90
C ARG A 62 0.17 -5.56 -8.17
N LEU A 63 1.42 -5.55 -7.79
CA LEU A 63 2.03 -6.57 -6.95
C LEU A 63 2.57 -5.91 -5.68
N VAL A 64 2.39 -6.57 -4.55
CA VAL A 64 3.00 -6.18 -3.28
C VAL A 64 3.74 -7.39 -2.72
N LEU A 65 5.03 -7.21 -2.45
CA LEU A 65 5.86 -8.20 -1.79
C LEU A 65 6.13 -7.73 -0.36
N GLU A 66 5.70 -8.53 0.62
CA GLU A 66 5.86 -8.23 2.04
C GLU A 66 6.75 -9.28 2.71
N LEU A 67 7.77 -8.81 3.43
CA LEU A 67 8.78 -9.65 4.07
C LEU A 67 9.06 -9.16 5.49
N TRP A 68 9.38 -10.09 6.39
CA TRP A 68 9.85 -9.78 7.74
C TRP A 68 11.24 -9.15 7.73
N HIS A 69 12.12 -9.64 6.88
CA HIS A 69 13.49 -9.17 6.74
C HIS A 69 13.84 -9.00 5.26
N VAL A 70 14.60 -7.95 4.95
CA VAL A 70 15.04 -7.68 3.58
C VAL A 70 15.92 -8.81 3.02
N ASN A 71 16.63 -9.53 3.89
CA ASN A 71 17.48 -10.64 3.50
C ASN A 71 16.70 -11.85 2.95
N GLN A 72 15.40 -11.96 3.25
CA GLN A 72 14.55 -13.00 2.68
C GLN A 72 14.50 -12.91 1.15
N LEU A 73 14.73 -11.72 0.57
CA LEU A 73 14.79 -11.52 -0.89
C LEU A 73 15.73 -12.51 -1.58
N TYR A 74 16.82 -12.93 -0.92
CA TYR A 74 17.84 -13.82 -1.51
C TYR A 74 17.59 -15.29 -1.24
N HIS A 75 16.54 -15.61 -0.49
CA HIS A 75 16.12 -16.96 -0.14
C HIS A 75 14.63 -17.18 -0.42
N LEU A 76 14.06 -16.38 -1.33
CA LEU A 76 12.68 -16.56 -1.75
C LEU A 76 12.54 -17.88 -2.50
N PRO A 77 11.43 -18.62 -2.31
CA PRO A 77 11.06 -19.68 -3.24
C PRO A 77 10.81 -19.09 -4.65
N ASN A 78 10.66 -19.95 -5.65
CA ASN A 78 10.25 -19.51 -6.99
C ASN A 78 8.84 -18.90 -6.93
N VAL A 79 8.78 -17.56 -6.87
CA VAL A 79 7.54 -16.82 -6.61
C VAL A 79 6.59 -16.90 -7.79
N ASP A 80 7.10 -16.91 -9.04
CA ASP A 80 6.25 -17.11 -10.22
C ASP A 80 5.57 -18.48 -10.17
N SER A 81 6.26 -19.53 -9.72
CA SER A 81 5.62 -20.84 -9.52
C SER A 81 4.52 -20.80 -8.47
N LEU A 82 4.69 -20.03 -7.38
CA LEU A 82 3.62 -19.86 -6.38
C LEU A 82 2.39 -19.18 -6.99
N VAL A 83 2.59 -18.17 -7.83
CA VAL A 83 1.51 -17.48 -8.55
C VAL A 83 0.82 -18.42 -9.54
N GLN A 84 1.57 -19.24 -10.29
CA GLN A 84 1.01 -20.22 -11.21
C GLN A 84 0.22 -21.32 -10.51
N VAL A 85 0.72 -21.86 -9.40
CA VAL A 85 -0.02 -22.83 -8.57
C VAL A 85 -1.31 -22.21 -8.05
N THR A 86 -1.24 -20.96 -7.59
CA THR A 86 -2.42 -20.20 -7.14
C THR A 86 -3.42 -19.99 -8.27
N ALA A 87 -2.96 -19.57 -9.45
CA ALA A 87 -3.80 -19.36 -10.63
C ALA A 87 -4.53 -20.64 -11.04
N LYS A 88 -3.84 -21.80 -11.04
CA LYS A 88 -4.44 -23.11 -11.33
C LYS A 88 -5.49 -23.49 -10.29
N ALA A 89 -5.21 -23.26 -9.01
CA ALA A 89 -6.14 -23.61 -7.94
C ALA A 89 -7.38 -22.71 -7.94
N LEU A 90 -7.22 -21.40 -8.21
CA LEU A 90 -8.34 -20.47 -8.36
C LEU A 90 -9.16 -20.72 -9.62
N TYR A 91 -8.54 -21.21 -10.70
CA TYR A 91 -9.27 -21.57 -11.92
C TYR A 91 -10.32 -22.67 -11.68
N GLN A 92 -10.02 -23.62 -10.80
CA GLN A 92 -10.97 -24.67 -10.42
C GLN A 92 -12.22 -24.11 -9.70
N LEU A 93 -12.13 -22.90 -9.17
CA LEU A 93 -13.23 -22.19 -8.53
C LEU A 93 -13.93 -21.22 -9.49
N SER A 94 -13.50 -21.11 -10.75
CA SER A 94 -13.96 -20.09 -11.70
C SER A 94 -15.49 -20.03 -11.85
N ASP A 95 -16.16 -21.18 -11.88
CA ASP A 95 -17.63 -21.25 -11.95
C ASP A 95 -18.32 -20.61 -10.75
N SER A 96 -17.72 -20.70 -9.56
CA SER A 96 -18.23 -20.07 -8.33
C SER A 96 -17.89 -18.57 -8.23
N LEU A 97 -17.02 -18.05 -9.11
CA LEU A 97 -16.48 -16.69 -9.04
C LEU A 97 -17.07 -15.73 -10.10
N LYS A 98 -18.05 -16.20 -10.88
CA LYS A 98 -18.67 -15.45 -11.99
C LYS A 98 -19.55 -14.26 -11.60
N ALA A 99 -19.80 -14.01 -10.30
CA ALA A 99 -20.64 -12.89 -9.90
C ALA A 99 -19.91 -11.55 -10.14
N ASP A 100 -20.45 -10.77 -11.09
CA ASP A 100 -20.00 -9.43 -11.44
C ASP A 100 -20.34 -8.43 -10.32
N GLY A 101 -19.48 -7.41 -10.16
CA GLY A 101 -19.70 -6.31 -9.20
C GLY A 101 -19.34 -6.60 -7.74
N VAL A 102 -18.81 -7.79 -7.42
CA VAL A 102 -18.28 -8.13 -6.09
C VAL A 102 -16.77 -7.97 -6.07
N VAL A 103 -16.26 -7.43 -4.96
CA VAL A 103 -14.82 -7.34 -4.69
C VAL A 103 -14.43 -8.51 -3.79
N ARG A 104 -13.48 -9.31 -4.23
CA ARG A 104 -13.08 -10.53 -3.54
C ARG A 104 -11.64 -10.44 -3.04
N ARG A 105 -11.40 -11.01 -1.87
CA ARG A 105 -10.07 -11.35 -1.40
C ARG A 105 -9.91 -12.87 -1.36
N PHE A 106 -8.85 -13.35 -1.97
CA PHE A 106 -8.42 -14.73 -1.95
C PHE A 106 -7.18 -14.83 -1.07
N ASP A 107 -7.29 -15.48 0.08
CA ASP A 107 -6.12 -15.79 0.91
C ASP A 107 -5.69 -17.23 0.61
N VAL A 108 -4.44 -17.42 0.21
CA VAL A 108 -3.89 -18.69 -0.25
C VAL A 108 -2.65 -19.04 0.57
N ILE A 109 -2.65 -20.23 1.18
CA ILE A 109 -1.51 -20.74 1.95
C ILE A 109 -0.90 -21.93 1.20
N LEU A 110 0.41 -21.86 0.92
CA LEU A 110 1.14 -22.85 0.13
C LEU A 110 2.20 -23.64 0.95
N ASN A 111 2.16 -23.59 2.28
CA ASN A 111 3.19 -24.16 3.16
C ASN A 111 3.03 -25.67 3.44
N GLY A 112 2.31 -26.43 2.60
CA GLY A 112 2.09 -27.87 2.76
C GLY A 112 1.74 -28.55 1.44
N ASP A 113 1.44 -29.85 1.49
CA ASP A 113 1.25 -30.68 0.26
C ASP A 113 0.08 -30.22 -0.62
N LYS A 114 -0.91 -29.54 -0.04
CA LYS A 114 -2.10 -29.05 -0.73
C LYS A 114 -2.30 -27.56 -0.49
N PRO A 115 -2.60 -26.77 -1.53
CA PRO A 115 -2.94 -25.36 -1.38
C PRO A 115 -4.25 -25.23 -0.59
N ILE A 116 -4.30 -24.25 0.32
CA ILE A 116 -5.49 -23.97 1.12
C ILE A 116 -5.94 -22.56 0.80
N ILE A 117 -7.20 -22.44 0.36
CA ILE A 117 -7.75 -21.19 -0.17
C ILE A 117 -8.93 -20.77 0.70
N ARG A 118 -8.96 -19.50 1.08
CA ARG A 118 -10.12 -18.81 1.65
C ARG A 118 -10.56 -17.71 0.70
N VAL A 119 -11.84 -17.69 0.37
CA VAL A 119 -12.47 -16.60 -0.37
C VAL A 119 -13.25 -15.75 0.62
N VAL A 120 -12.94 -14.46 0.66
CA VAL A 120 -13.69 -13.45 1.40
C VAL A 120 -14.35 -12.55 0.38
N GLU A 121 -15.67 -12.53 0.39
CA GLU A 121 -16.45 -11.63 -0.46
C GLU A 121 -16.84 -10.40 0.34
N HIS A 122 -16.43 -9.24 -0.14
CA HIS A 122 -16.92 -7.99 0.38
C HIS A 122 -18.10 -7.59 -0.48
N LYS A 123 -19.32 -7.65 0.09
CA LYS A 123 -20.52 -7.09 -0.53
C LYS A 123 -20.33 -5.58 -0.64
N HIS A 124 -19.66 -5.15 -1.70
CA HIS A 124 -19.56 -3.75 -2.01
C HIS A 124 -20.93 -3.35 -2.58
N LEU A 125 -21.64 -2.46 -1.88
CA LEU A 125 -22.76 -1.78 -2.51
C LEU A 125 -22.18 -0.96 -3.66
N PRO A 126 -22.54 -1.22 -4.92
CA PRO A 126 -22.07 -0.38 -6.03
C PRO A 126 -22.55 1.04 -5.79
N LYS A 127 -21.59 1.97 -5.65
CA LYS A 127 -21.88 3.40 -5.53
C LYS A 127 -21.94 4.08 -6.90
N GLN A 128 -21.63 3.34 -7.98
CA GLN A 128 -21.54 3.89 -9.34
C GLN A 128 -22.08 2.90 -10.37
N TYR A 129 -22.91 3.43 -11.26
CA TYR A 129 -23.47 2.75 -12.40
C TYR A 129 -23.09 3.54 -13.65
N THR A 130 -22.92 2.86 -14.77
CA THR A 130 -22.64 3.49 -16.06
C THR A 130 -23.53 2.87 -17.13
N PHE A 131 -23.74 3.56 -18.24
CA PHE A 131 -24.45 2.99 -19.39
C PHE A 131 -23.44 2.42 -20.38
N VAL A 132 -23.52 1.13 -20.65
CA VAL A 132 -22.70 0.46 -21.67
C VAL A 132 -23.65 -0.07 -22.74
N LYS A 133 -23.52 0.44 -23.97
CA LYS A 133 -24.34 0.05 -25.13
C LYS A 133 -25.87 0.20 -24.90
N GLY A 134 -26.27 1.19 -24.10
CA GLY A 134 -27.69 1.47 -23.82
C GLY A 134 -28.24 0.78 -22.57
N ASP A 135 -27.51 -0.19 -22.00
CA ASP A 135 -27.90 -0.88 -20.78
C ASP A 135 -27.20 -0.30 -19.55
N LEU A 136 -27.92 -0.23 -18.43
CA LEU A 136 -27.34 0.15 -17.14
C LEU A 136 -26.43 -0.98 -16.64
N ALA A 137 -25.13 -0.73 -16.63
CA ALA A 137 -24.11 -1.65 -16.14
C ALA A 137 -23.56 -1.18 -14.79
N GLN A 138 -23.41 -2.12 -13.86
CA GLN A 138 -22.74 -1.88 -12.59
C GLN A 138 -21.23 -1.80 -12.79
N LEU A 139 -20.59 -0.71 -12.34
CA LEU A 139 -19.15 -0.56 -12.48
C LEU A 139 -18.43 -1.05 -11.21
N LYS A 140 -17.57 -2.06 -11.39
CA LYS A 140 -16.64 -2.50 -10.33
C LYS A 140 -15.49 -1.50 -10.23
N MET A 141 -15.37 -0.84 -9.08
CA MET A 141 -14.36 0.22 -8.86
C MET A 141 -13.09 -0.28 -8.17
N ASP A 142 -13.21 -1.32 -7.34
CA ASP A 142 -12.07 -1.87 -6.60
C ASP A 142 -11.59 -3.18 -7.23
N GLN A 143 -10.30 -3.45 -7.05
CA GLN A 143 -9.63 -4.63 -7.56
C GLN A 143 -9.83 -5.85 -6.64
N ASP A 144 -9.92 -7.02 -7.24
CA ASP A 144 -9.77 -8.28 -6.50
C ASP A 144 -8.35 -8.40 -5.96
N THR A 145 -8.25 -9.07 -4.83
CA THR A 145 -7.00 -9.27 -4.09
C THR A 145 -6.68 -10.75 -4.03
N ILE A 146 -5.47 -11.13 -4.41
CA ILE A 146 -4.97 -12.49 -4.22
C ILE A 146 -3.76 -12.40 -3.32
N ARG A 147 -3.87 -12.90 -2.10
CA ARG A 147 -2.84 -12.86 -1.07
C ARG A 147 -2.28 -14.24 -0.84
N ILE A 148 -1.06 -14.46 -1.30
CA ILE A 148 -0.35 -15.73 -1.23
C ILE A 148 0.64 -15.68 -0.07
N GLN A 149 0.46 -16.54 0.92
CA GLN A 149 1.38 -16.73 2.03
C GLN A 149 2.39 -17.83 1.70
N PHE A 150 3.67 -17.53 1.93
CA PHE A 150 4.77 -18.48 1.78
C PHE A 150 5.74 -18.36 2.96
N THR A 151 6.66 -19.30 3.08
CA THR A 151 7.81 -19.23 4.00
C THR A 151 9.10 -19.10 3.22
N ALA A 152 9.96 -18.16 3.64
CA ALA A 152 11.29 -17.99 3.07
C ALA A 152 12.33 -17.95 4.18
N GLY A 153 13.50 -18.52 3.89
CA GLY A 153 14.64 -18.48 4.79
C GLY A 153 15.23 -17.08 4.94
N THR A 154 16.09 -16.93 5.93
CA THR A 154 16.91 -15.73 6.13
C THR A 154 18.38 -16.14 6.12
N GLY A 155 19.29 -15.19 5.93
CA GLY A 155 20.72 -15.48 6.12
C GLY A 155 21.10 -15.82 7.57
N LEU A 156 20.15 -15.79 8.51
CA LEU A 156 20.36 -16.10 9.91
C LEU A 156 20.22 -17.60 10.15
N GLN A 157 21.25 -18.18 10.75
CA GLN A 157 21.23 -19.55 11.25
C GLN A 157 20.92 -19.53 12.75
N VAL A 158 19.98 -20.36 13.17
CA VAL A 158 19.64 -20.55 14.57
C VAL A 158 20.19 -21.90 15.01
N LYS A 159 20.85 -21.91 16.18
CA LYS A 159 21.36 -23.12 16.81
C LYS A 159 20.20 -23.85 17.47
N TYR A 160 19.92 -25.06 17.01
CA TYR A 160 18.98 -25.99 17.63
C TYR A 160 19.79 -27.03 18.41
N MET A 161 19.37 -27.28 19.65
CA MET A 161 19.91 -28.36 20.46
C MET A 161 18.93 -29.53 20.39
N ASP A 162 19.39 -30.67 19.91
CA ASP A 162 18.67 -31.94 20.00
C ASP A 162 19.52 -32.98 20.74
N ASN A 163 18.98 -34.19 20.93
CA ASN A 163 19.66 -35.28 21.62
C ASN A 163 20.95 -35.75 20.91
N SER A 164 21.18 -35.31 19.67
CA SER A 164 22.34 -35.63 18.84
C SER A 164 23.38 -34.50 18.80
N GLY A 165 23.11 -33.37 19.44
CA GLY A 165 24.01 -32.22 19.57
C GLY A 165 23.46 -30.92 19.00
N ALA A 166 24.36 -29.98 18.71
CA ALA A 166 24.01 -28.67 18.17
C ALA A 166 23.93 -28.71 16.64
N THR A 167 22.75 -28.50 16.09
CA THR A 167 22.53 -28.35 14.64
C THR A 167 22.14 -26.91 14.32
N TYR A 168 22.82 -26.30 13.35
CA TYR A 168 22.44 -24.98 12.85
C TYR A 168 21.44 -25.14 11.70
N LYS A 169 20.25 -24.54 11.83
CA LYS A 169 19.26 -24.52 10.74
C LYS A 169 18.91 -23.08 10.38
N GLN A 170 18.64 -22.87 9.11
CA GLN A 170 18.19 -21.58 8.61
C GLN A 170 16.85 -21.20 9.25
N GLN A 171 16.72 -19.98 9.75
CA GLN A 171 15.46 -19.52 10.29
C GLN A 171 14.49 -19.14 9.17
N LEU A 172 13.32 -19.77 9.16
CA LEU A 172 12.24 -19.50 8.21
C LEU A 172 11.30 -18.43 8.79
N TYR A 173 10.93 -17.45 7.96
CA TYR A 173 9.94 -16.43 8.30
C TYR A 173 8.83 -16.40 7.24
N PRO A 174 7.60 -16.08 7.63
CA PRO A 174 6.52 -15.91 6.66
C PRO A 174 6.76 -14.67 5.79
N GLY A 175 6.30 -14.75 4.55
CA GLY A 175 6.23 -13.65 3.60
C GLY A 175 4.90 -13.71 2.83
N TYR A 176 4.55 -12.59 2.19
CA TYR A 176 3.33 -12.49 1.41
C TYR A 176 3.60 -11.92 0.03
N VAL A 177 2.95 -12.49 -0.99
CA VAL A 177 2.79 -11.86 -2.30
C VAL A 177 1.32 -11.52 -2.46
N MET A 178 1.01 -10.25 -2.66
CA MET A 178 -0.33 -9.79 -2.94
C MET A 178 -0.42 -9.31 -4.38
N LEU A 179 -1.37 -9.84 -5.12
CA LEU A 179 -1.73 -9.40 -6.46
C LEU A 179 -3.05 -8.65 -6.39
N LEU A 180 -3.08 -7.46 -6.97
CA LEU A 180 -4.27 -6.65 -7.16
C LEU A 180 -4.61 -6.67 -8.64
N VAL A 181 -5.74 -7.27 -8.96
CA VAL A 181 -6.19 -7.54 -10.33
C VAL A 181 -7.63 -7.08 -10.50
N ASN A 182 -8.03 -6.67 -11.70
CA ASN A 182 -9.40 -6.21 -11.93
C ASN A 182 -10.40 -7.36 -11.78
N ASN A 183 -10.06 -8.52 -12.35
CA ASN A 183 -10.73 -9.79 -12.14
C ASN A 183 -9.73 -10.85 -11.70
N VAL A 184 -10.11 -11.73 -10.77
CA VAL A 184 -9.29 -12.88 -10.36
C VAL A 184 -8.78 -13.72 -11.55
N ALA A 185 -9.55 -13.82 -12.64
CA ALA A 185 -9.15 -14.55 -13.85
C ALA A 185 -7.92 -13.93 -14.55
N ASP A 186 -7.67 -12.62 -14.37
CA ASP A 186 -6.55 -11.91 -14.98
C ASP A 186 -5.20 -12.39 -14.44
N ILE A 187 -5.17 -13.13 -13.31
CA ILE A 187 -3.94 -13.77 -12.81
C ILE A 187 -3.30 -14.69 -13.85
N GLN A 188 -4.09 -15.31 -14.73
CA GLN A 188 -3.59 -16.20 -15.79
C GLN A 188 -2.93 -15.44 -16.95
N GLN A 189 -3.22 -14.15 -17.07
CA GLN A 189 -2.67 -13.29 -18.11
C GLN A 189 -1.34 -12.64 -17.68
N LEU A 190 -0.93 -12.83 -16.42
CA LEU A 190 0.36 -12.35 -15.95
C LEU A 190 1.49 -13.08 -16.68
N PRO A 191 2.50 -12.36 -17.21
CA PRO A 191 3.66 -12.99 -17.83
C PRO A 191 4.36 -13.94 -16.85
N GLU A 192 4.86 -15.07 -17.34
CA GLU A 192 5.46 -16.13 -16.51
C GLU A 192 6.67 -15.68 -15.66
N THR A 193 7.29 -14.56 -16.00
CA THR A 193 8.47 -14.01 -15.30
C THR A 193 8.19 -12.66 -14.63
N ALA A 194 6.93 -12.20 -14.62
CA ALA A 194 6.58 -10.87 -14.16
C ALA A 194 6.97 -10.66 -12.68
N VAL A 195 6.79 -11.68 -11.84
CA VAL A 195 7.10 -11.56 -10.41
C VAL A 195 8.59 -11.68 -10.16
N GLN A 196 9.28 -12.61 -10.83
CA GLN A 196 10.74 -12.71 -10.72
C GLN A 196 11.44 -11.43 -11.20
N GLN A 197 10.91 -10.75 -12.22
CA GLN A 197 11.43 -9.44 -12.65
C GLN A 197 11.30 -8.40 -11.54
N CYS A 198 10.16 -8.36 -10.83
CA CYS A 198 9.95 -7.48 -9.68
C CYS A 198 10.95 -7.79 -8.54
N VAL A 199 11.10 -9.07 -8.19
CA VAL A 199 12.04 -9.53 -7.15
C VAL A 199 13.47 -9.16 -7.51
N THR A 200 13.90 -9.49 -8.73
CA THR A 200 15.24 -9.19 -9.25
C THR A 200 15.52 -7.69 -9.20
N ARG A 201 14.54 -6.86 -9.56
CA ARG A 201 14.66 -5.41 -9.50
C ARG A 201 14.94 -4.92 -8.08
N VAL A 202 14.18 -5.40 -7.10
CA VAL A 202 14.41 -5.02 -5.69
C VAL A 202 15.77 -5.48 -5.22
N GLN A 203 16.16 -6.73 -5.52
CA GLN A 203 17.48 -7.26 -5.16
C GLN A 203 18.61 -6.37 -5.70
N GLN A 204 18.51 -5.91 -6.95
CA GLN A 204 19.50 -5.02 -7.57
C GLN A 204 19.62 -3.68 -6.83
N ASP A 205 18.49 -3.06 -6.48
CA ASP A 205 18.50 -1.75 -5.82
C ASP A 205 18.89 -1.84 -4.33
N VAL A 206 18.62 -2.98 -3.70
CA VAL A 206 18.88 -3.23 -2.26
C VAL A 206 20.32 -3.70 -2.00
N LYS A 207 20.88 -4.56 -2.87
CA LYS A 207 22.22 -5.13 -2.71
C LYS A 207 23.32 -4.10 -2.37
N PRO A 208 23.47 -2.96 -3.09
CA PRO A 208 24.58 -2.03 -2.85
C PRO A 208 24.45 -1.22 -1.56
N ILE A 209 23.28 -1.18 -0.93
CA ILE A 209 22.96 -0.29 0.19
C ILE A 209 22.64 -1.04 1.49
N THR A 210 22.64 -2.38 1.44
CA THR A 210 22.37 -3.21 2.61
C THR A 210 23.62 -3.26 3.50
N LYS A 211 23.67 -2.43 4.54
CA LYS A 211 24.68 -2.55 5.62
C LYS A 211 24.21 -3.44 6.77
N ASN A 212 22.90 -3.51 7.00
CA ASN A 212 22.26 -4.34 8.02
C ASN A 212 21.09 -5.11 7.41
N TRP A 213 21.12 -6.43 7.55
CA TRP A 213 20.20 -7.36 6.86
C TRP A 213 18.83 -7.53 7.56
N SER A 214 18.60 -6.79 8.64
CA SER A 214 17.37 -6.79 9.44
C SER A 214 16.66 -5.41 9.47
N SER A 215 17.03 -4.49 8.57
CA SER A 215 16.42 -3.16 8.48
C SER A 215 15.05 -3.19 7.80
N ASN A 216 14.19 -2.24 8.17
CA ASN A 216 12.95 -1.96 7.47
C ASN A 216 13.26 -1.46 6.06
N ALA A 217 12.54 -1.97 5.06
CA ALA A 217 12.72 -1.57 3.67
C ALA A 217 11.39 -1.19 3.04
N PHE A 218 11.36 -0.11 2.28
CA PHE A 218 10.18 0.28 1.52
C PHE A 218 10.57 0.81 0.15
N ALA A 219 9.89 0.32 -0.88
CA ALA A 219 9.98 0.91 -2.20
C ALA A 219 8.73 0.67 -3.03
N SER A 220 8.53 1.53 -4.01
CA SER A 220 7.44 1.53 -4.97
C SER A 220 8.03 1.67 -6.36
N TYR A 221 7.66 0.78 -7.28
CA TYR A 221 8.25 0.68 -8.61
C TYR A 221 7.20 0.77 -9.70
N ASN A 222 7.48 1.53 -10.74
CA ASN A 222 6.72 1.48 -11.97
C ASN A 222 7.41 0.49 -12.92
N MET A 223 6.87 -0.72 -13.08
CA MET A 223 7.50 -1.75 -13.91
C MET A 223 7.37 -1.47 -15.41
N LYS A 224 6.46 -0.59 -15.83
CA LYS A 224 6.36 -0.14 -17.23
C LYS A 224 7.52 0.78 -17.63
N THR A 225 7.98 1.62 -16.71
CA THR A 225 9.06 2.59 -16.97
C THR A 225 10.40 2.17 -16.36
N GLY A 226 10.41 1.18 -15.47
CA GLY A 226 11.57 0.76 -14.69
C GLY A 226 11.97 1.72 -13.58
N GLN A 227 11.19 2.78 -13.34
CA GLN A 227 11.52 3.84 -12.38
C GLN A 227 11.03 3.52 -10.96
N ILE A 228 11.82 3.96 -9.98
CA ILE A 228 11.39 3.98 -8.57
C ILE A 228 10.46 5.18 -8.38
N ILE A 229 9.21 4.93 -8.01
CA ILE A 229 8.19 5.94 -7.68
C ILE A 229 8.48 6.53 -6.30
N ALA A 230 8.73 5.68 -5.30
CA ALA A 230 9.06 6.09 -3.94
C ALA A 230 10.08 5.09 -3.37
N PRO A 231 11.14 5.51 -2.69
CA PRO A 231 11.49 6.89 -2.29
C PRO A 231 12.27 7.67 -3.37
N TYR A 232 11.93 7.53 -4.65
CA TYR A 232 12.58 8.14 -5.84
C TYR A 232 14.05 7.74 -6.10
N LYS A 233 14.82 7.41 -5.07
CA LYS A 233 16.22 6.96 -5.19
C LYS A 233 16.45 5.73 -4.32
N ALA A 234 17.19 4.76 -4.86
CA ALA A 234 17.47 3.49 -4.18
C ALA A 234 18.11 3.67 -2.79
N LYS A 235 19.02 4.64 -2.62
CA LYS A 235 19.69 4.89 -1.33
C LYS A 235 18.75 5.19 -0.15
N TYR A 236 17.49 5.54 -0.41
CA TYR A 236 16.49 5.81 0.62
C TYR A 236 15.56 4.62 0.90
N ILE A 237 15.73 3.46 0.25
CA ILE A 237 14.90 2.26 0.48
C ILE A 237 14.91 1.84 1.95
N PHE A 238 16.07 2.00 2.60
CA PHE A 238 16.29 1.66 4.02
C PHE A 238 16.09 2.83 4.98
N SER A 239 15.76 4.03 4.52
CA SER A 239 15.50 5.19 5.40
C SER A 239 14.10 5.10 6.00
N GLY A 240 13.79 3.94 6.58
CA GLY A 240 12.48 3.54 7.05
C GLY A 240 11.83 4.59 7.93
N ARG A 241 10.71 5.10 7.43
CA ARG A 241 9.48 5.50 8.14
C ARG A 241 9.35 6.90 8.74
N GLU A 242 10.36 7.75 8.80
CA GLU A 242 10.15 9.12 9.27
C GLU A 242 10.99 10.12 8.48
N GLN A 243 10.42 10.65 7.39
CA GLN A 243 10.95 11.90 6.86
C GLN A 243 10.50 13.00 7.81
N LYS A 244 11.43 13.47 8.64
CA LYS A 244 11.25 14.69 9.42
C LYS A 244 11.34 15.85 8.45
N THR A 245 10.20 16.38 8.04
CA THR A 245 10.15 17.56 7.18
C THR A 245 9.94 18.79 8.05
N LEU A 246 10.85 19.75 7.98
CA LEU A 246 10.65 21.10 8.50
C LEU A 246 10.37 22.01 7.31
N ALA A 247 9.19 22.63 7.28
CA ALA A 247 8.81 23.56 6.23
C ALA A 247 8.15 24.82 6.81
N PRO A 248 8.40 26.01 6.22
CA PRO A 248 7.63 27.20 6.55
C PRO A 248 6.17 26.99 6.13
N ASN A 249 5.24 27.61 6.84
CA ASN A 249 3.82 27.49 6.58
C ASN A 249 3.11 28.83 6.85
N VAL A 250 2.15 29.17 5.98
CA VAL A 250 1.39 30.43 6.02
C VAL A 250 -0.09 30.09 5.83
N TYR A 251 -0.94 30.58 6.73
CA TYR A 251 -2.39 30.51 6.61
C TYR A 251 -2.98 31.91 6.68
N VAL A 252 -4.09 32.12 5.97
CA VAL A 252 -4.93 33.32 6.09
C VAL A 252 -6.34 32.84 6.39
N GLY A 253 -6.98 33.41 7.39
CA GLY A 253 -8.26 32.93 7.89
C GLY A 253 -9.14 34.02 8.47
N MET A 254 -10.35 33.61 8.87
CA MET A 254 -11.27 34.39 9.68
C MET A 254 -11.64 33.55 10.90
N GLN A 255 -11.57 34.14 12.08
CA GLN A 255 -11.93 33.48 13.33
C GLN A 255 -13.01 34.28 14.06
N ALA A 256 -13.94 33.58 14.70
CA ALA A 256 -14.92 34.19 15.58
C ALA A 256 -14.32 34.33 16.99
N VAL A 257 -14.05 35.55 17.43
CA VAL A 257 -13.44 35.84 18.73
C VAL A 257 -14.27 36.90 19.43
N ARG A 258 -14.72 36.59 20.66
CA ARG A 258 -15.52 37.51 21.50
C ARG A 258 -16.74 38.10 20.79
N GLY A 259 -17.42 37.27 19.97
CA GLY A 259 -18.66 37.66 19.29
C GLY A 259 -18.47 38.50 18.01
N SER A 260 -17.24 38.70 17.55
CA SER A 260 -16.95 39.33 16.25
C SER A 260 -16.05 38.44 15.38
N PHE A 261 -16.13 38.62 14.06
CA PHE A 261 -15.20 37.99 13.14
C PHE A 261 -13.95 38.86 13.01
N ALA A 262 -12.79 38.26 13.29
CA ALA A 262 -11.48 38.87 13.06
C ALA A 262 -10.78 38.13 11.92
N THR A 263 -10.17 38.88 11.01
CA THR A 263 -9.25 38.30 10.03
C THR A 263 -7.94 37.96 10.72
N SER A 264 -7.31 36.85 10.38
CA SER A 264 -6.04 36.43 10.93
C SER A 264 -5.07 35.97 9.84
N VAL A 265 -3.78 36.15 10.11
CA VAL A 265 -2.69 35.60 9.30
C VAL A 265 -1.82 34.78 10.23
N ALA A 266 -1.71 33.47 10.01
CA ALA A 266 -0.83 32.62 10.78
C ALA A 266 0.47 32.37 10.01
N LEU A 267 1.60 32.63 10.66
CA LEU A 267 2.94 32.32 10.16
C LEU A 267 3.60 31.33 11.12
N GLY A 268 4.21 30.29 10.58
CA GLY A 268 4.93 29.35 11.43
C GLY A 268 5.69 28.28 10.68
N TYR A 269 6.04 27.24 11.43
CA TYR A 269 6.70 26.07 10.89
C TYR A 269 5.85 24.82 11.10
N ARG A 270 5.89 23.95 10.12
CA ARG A 270 5.28 22.63 10.17
C ARG A 270 6.37 21.57 10.29
N LEU A 271 6.27 20.78 11.35
CA LEU A 271 7.05 19.58 11.58
C LEU A 271 6.23 18.38 11.12
N GLY A 272 6.62 17.79 10.01
CA GLY A 272 6.04 16.54 9.52
C GLY A 272 6.80 15.35 10.08
N TYR A 273 6.06 14.39 10.64
CA TYR A 273 6.58 13.09 11.06
C TYR A 273 5.79 11.99 10.34
N GLY A 274 6.51 10.98 9.86
CA GLY A 274 5.92 9.79 9.26
C GLY A 274 6.34 9.55 7.81
N ASN A 275 5.61 8.64 7.17
CA ASN A 275 5.88 8.17 5.82
C ASN A 275 4.91 8.83 4.84
N GLU A 276 5.44 9.49 3.81
CA GLU A 276 4.64 10.19 2.80
C GLU A 276 3.58 9.32 2.11
N SER A 277 3.79 8.00 2.05
CA SER A 277 2.91 7.08 1.33
C SER A 277 1.82 6.41 2.18
N ILE A 278 1.89 6.48 3.53
CA ILE A 278 0.99 5.69 4.40
C ILE A 278 0.30 6.56 5.46
N LYS A 279 1.07 7.35 6.21
CA LYS A 279 0.54 8.18 7.30
C LYS A 279 1.52 9.30 7.59
N LYS A 280 1.03 10.54 7.44
CA LYS A 280 1.78 11.76 7.74
C LYS A 280 1.08 12.48 8.88
N GLN A 281 1.82 12.71 9.96
CA GLN A 281 1.38 13.53 11.08
C GLN A 281 2.09 14.87 10.99
N TYR A 282 1.38 15.93 11.33
CA TYR A 282 1.90 17.28 11.32
C TYR A 282 1.71 17.90 12.68
N VAL A 283 2.81 18.38 13.25
CA VAL A 283 2.80 19.29 14.40
C VAL A 283 3.09 20.68 13.85
N TYR A 284 2.31 21.65 14.32
CA TYR A 284 2.41 23.03 13.88
C TYR A 284 2.84 23.89 15.06
N ALA A 285 3.85 24.72 14.85
CA ALA A 285 4.19 25.82 15.72
C ALA A 285 3.89 27.11 14.95
N MET A 286 2.80 27.79 15.31
CA MET A 286 2.29 28.94 14.56
C MET A 286 2.07 30.12 15.48
N TRP A 287 2.39 31.31 14.98
CA TRP A 287 1.98 32.58 15.54
C TRP A 287 0.90 33.18 14.64
N GLU A 288 -0.22 33.58 15.24
CA GLU A 288 -1.40 34.06 14.52
C GLU A 288 -1.92 35.37 15.12
N PRO A 289 -1.47 36.54 14.61
CA PRO A 289 -2.10 37.82 14.91
C PRO A 289 -3.53 37.88 14.35
N MET A 290 -4.40 38.53 15.12
CA MET A 290 -5.78 38.84 14.74
C MET A 290 -5.91 40.33 14.48
N PHE A 291 -6.63 40.68 13.41
CA PHE A 291 -6.89 42.05 13.01
C PHE A 291 -8.39 42.33 13.14
N PHE A 292 -8.71 43.36 13.92
CA PHE A 292 -10.06 43.86 14.09
C PHE A 292 -10.21 45.15 13.28
N PHE A 293 -11.19 45.17 12.39
CA PHE A 293 -11.57 46.38 11.66
C PHE A 293 -12.83 46.93 12.32
N SER A 294 -12.66 47.89 13.23
CA SER A 294 -13.75 48.73 13.69
C SER A 294 -13.80 49.99 12.84
N ARG A 295 -14.99 50.39 12.43
CA ARG A 295 -15.20 51.73 11.87
C ARG A 295 -15.17 52.72 13.04
N ASP A 296 -14.32 53.75 12.96
CA ASP A 296 -14.31 54.80 13.98
C ASP A 296 -15.71 55.42 14.10
N ALA A 297 -16.15 55.67 15.34
CA ALA A 297 -17.46 56.26 15.64
C ALA A 297 -17.62 57.71 15.12
N SER A 298 -16.59 58.26 14.48
CA SER A 298 -16.54 59.60 13.92
C SER A 298 -16.64 59.65 12.38
N ASN A 299 -17.05 58.56 11.71
CA ASN A 299 -17.31 58.52 10.24
C ASN A 299 -18.59 57.77 9.83
#